data_AF-A0A6L7MNT8-F1
#
_entry.id   AF-A0A6L7MNT8-F1
#
_cell.length_a   1.000
_cell.length_b   1.000
_cell.length_c   1.000
_cell.angle_alpha   90.00
_cell.angle_beta   90.00
_cell.angle_gamma   90.00
#
_symmetry.space_group_name_H-M   'P 1'
#
loop_
_entity.id
_entity.type
_entity.pdbx_description
1 polymer ?
#
loop_
_entity_poly.entity_id
_entity_poly.type
_entity_poly.pdbx_seq_one_letter_code
_entity_poly.pdbx_strand_id
1 'polypeptide(L)'
;MEVSGVDQTDEVREVKLIAIGNSKGIRIPKAMLDKYGWDGWLEMEEVADGVFLRGRDSAKMSWEDTYKAMAAEAEDWSDLEVAVSDGIE
;
A
#
# COMPACT_ATOMS: atom_id res chain seq x y z
N MET A 1 0.04 17.11 13.95
CA MET A 1 0.91 16.21 13.18
C MET A 1 0.04 15.60 12.11
N GLU A 2 -0.06 16.31 10.99
CA GLU A 2 -0.87 15.90 9.86
C GLU A 2 -0.11 14.77 9.18
N VAL A 3 -0.63 13.54 9.26
CA VAL A 3 -0.14 12.44 8.45
C VAL A 3 -0.36 12.86 7.01
N SER A 4 0.72 13.21 6.33
CA SER A 4 0.74 13.56 4.91
C SER A 4 0.04 12.45 4.15
N GLY A 5 -1.19 12.73 3.72
CA GLY A 5 -1.95 11.83 2.86
C GLY A 5 -1.09 11.51 1.66
N VAL A 6 -0.79 10.23 1.46
CA VAL A 6 -0.30 9.74 0.18
C VAL A 6 -1.33 10.19 -0.85
N ASP A 7 -0.94 11.13 -1.70
CA ASP A 7 -1.74 11.59 -2.84
C ASP A 7 -1.85 10.42 -3.83
N GLN A 8 -2.76 9.48 -3.53
CA GLN A 8 -3.17 8.45 -4.45
C GLN A 8 -4.03 9.14 -5.50
N THR A 9 -3.42 9.53 -6.61
CA THR A 9 -4.17 10.00 -7.76
C THR A 9 -5.06 8.86 -8.25
N ASP A 10 -6.37 8.97 -8.01
CA ASP A 10 -7.38 8.04 -8.50
C ASP A 10 -7.49 8.16 -10.02
N GLU A 11 -6.77 7.30 -10.73
CA GLU A 11 -6.84 7.26 -12.18
C GLU A 11 -7.98 6.35 -12.63
N VAL A 12 -9.10 6.96 -13.05
CA VAL A 12 -10.27 6.23 -13.55
C VAL A 12 -10.04 5.80 -14.99
N ARG A 13 -10.17 4.50 -15.26
CA ARG A 13 -10.13 3.93 -16.62
C ARG A 13 -11.34 3.05 -16.87
N GLU A 14 -11.89 3.13 -18.08
CA GLU A 14 -12.91 2.18 -18.53
C GLU A 14 -12.28 0.81 -18.79
N VAL A 15 -12.87 -0.25 -18.25
CA VAL A 15 -12.44 -1.63 -18.47
C VAL A 15 -13.59 -2.48 -18.99
N LYS A 16 -13.29 -3.37 -19.94
CA LYS A 16 -14.29 -4.28 -20.51
C LYS A 16 -14.46 -5.52 -19.65
N LEU A 17 -15.71 -5.85 -19.32
CA LEU A 17 -16.06 -7.15 -18.73
C LEU A 17 -15.93 -8.26 -19.76
N ILE A 18 -15.29 -9.36 -19.37
CA ILE A 18 -15.14 -10.58 -20.17
C ILE A 18 -15.93 -11.72 -19.53
N ALA A 19 -16.53 -12.59 -20.36
CA ALA A 19 -17.27 -13.75 -19.85
C ALA A 19 -16.30 -14.83 -19.34
N ILE A 20 -16.61 -15.39 -18.17
CA ILE A 20 -15.88 -16.52 -17.57
C ILE A 20 -16.95 -17.50 -17.07
N GLY A 21 -17.41 -18.41 -17.94
CA GLY A 21 -18.56 -19.27 -17.63
C GLY A 21 -19.82 -18.45 -17.29
N ASN A 22 -20.46 -18.73 -16.16
CA ASN A 22 -21.60 -17.97 -15.64
C ASN A 22 -21.20 -16.63 -14.97
N SER A 23 -19.90 -16.37 -14.84
CA SER A 23 -19.36 -15.16 -14.20
C SER A 23 -18.83 -14.15 -15.21
N LYS A 24 -18.33 -13.03 -14.69
CA LYS A 24 -17.57 -12.01 -15.43
C LYS A 24 -16.21 -11.80 -14.78
N GLY A 25 -15.24 -11.39 -15.59
CA GLY A 25 -13.95 -10.91 -15.11
C GLY A 25 -13.56 -9.59 -15.77
N ILE A 26 -12.49 -8.98 -15.25
CA ILE A 26 -11.82 -7.83 -15.83
C ILE A 26 -10.38 -8.21 -16.19
N ARG A 27 -9.82 -7.57 -17.22
CA ARG A 27 -8.40 -7.72 -17.54
C ARG A 27 -7.60 -6.69 -16.76
N ILE A 28 -6.68 -7.15 -15.93
CA ILE A 28 -5.74 -6.30 -15.19
C ILE A 28 -4.41 -6.28 -15.97
N PRO A 29 -3.95 -5.12 -16.48
CA PRO A 29 -2.64 -4.97 -17.10
C PRO A 29 -1.50 -5.47 -16.20
N LYS A 30 -0.52 -6.16 -16.80
CA LYS A 30 0.68 -6.65 -16.10
C LYS A 30 1.41 -5.55 -15.33
N ALA A 31 1.49 -4.35 -15.88
CA ALA A 31 2.11 -3.21 -15.20
C ALA A 31 1.44 -2.86 -13.86
N MET A 32 0.11 -3.05 -13.72
CA MET A 32 -0.55 -2.86 -12.42
C MET A 32 -0.27 -4.02 -11.47
N LEU A 33 -0.26 -5.27 -11.96
CA LEU A 33 0.11 -6.43 -11.15
C LEU A 33 1.51 -6.26 -10.56
N ASP A 34 2.48 -5.85 -11.39
CA ASP A 34 3.87 -5.62 -10.99
C ASP A 34 3.98 -4.43 -10.02
N LYS A 35 3.28 -3.32 -10.29
CA LYS A 35 3.28 -2.13 -9.43
C LYS A 35 2.77 -2.43 -8.01
N TYR A 36 1.75 -3.26 -7.89
CA TYR A 36 1.09 -3.56 -6.61
C TYR A 36 1.52 -4.90 -5.99
N GLY A 37 2.46 -5.62 -6.62
CA GLY A 37 2.96 -6.90 -6.11
C GLY A 37 1.91 -8.01 -6.02
N TRP A 38 0.90 -8.00 -6.89
CA TRP A 38 -0.18 -9.00 -6.85
C TRP A 38 0.25 -10.29 -7.54
N ASP A 39 0.29 -11.40 -6.80
CA ASP A 39 0.89 -12.67 -7.24
C ASP A 39 -0.11 -13.81 -7.51
N GLY A 40 -1.41 -13.49 -7.56
CA GLY A 40 -2.45 -14.44 -8.00
C GLY A 40 -3.71 -14.44 -7.16
N TRP A 41 -3.67 -13.89 -5.94
CA TRP A 41 -4.83 -13.80 -5.06
C TRP A 41 -5.12 -12.36 -4.66
N LEU A 42 -6.39 -11.98 -4.80
CA LEU A 42 -6.92 -10.70 -4.36
C LEU A 42 -8.05 -10.93 -3.36
N GLU A 43 -8.19 -9.99 -2.44
CA GLU A 43 -9.36 -9.86 -1.60
C GLU A 43 -10.31 -8.85 -2.25
N MET A 44 -11.60 -9.21 -2.30
CA MET A 44 -12.67 -8.40 -2.89
C MET A 44 -13.70 -8.09 -1.79
N GLU A 45 -13.97 -6.80 -1.60
CA GLU A 45 -14.94 -6.30 -0.63
C GLU A 45 -16.05 -5.53 -1.36
N GLU A 46 -17.31 -5.82 -1.01
CA GLU A 46 -18.46 -5.05 -1.48
C GLU A 46 -18.60 -3.77 -0.65
N VAL A 47 -18.56 -2.62 -1.31
CA VAL A 47 -18.71 -1.30 -0.70
C VAL A 47 -19.91 -0.57 -1.32
N ALA A 48 -20.29 0.59 -0.76
CA ALA A 48 -21.55 1.27 -1.12
C ALA A 48 -21.68 1.61 -2.62
N ASP A 49 -20.55 1.90 -3.29
CA ASP A 49 -20.47 2.39 -4.66
C ASP A 49 -19.74 1.42 -5.60
N GLY A 50 -19.39 0.21 -5.15
CA GLY A 50 -18.74 -0.77 -6.02
C GLY A 50 -18.04 -1.90 -5.28
N VAL A 51 -16.94 -2.36 -5.88
CA VAL A 51 -16.08 -3.40 -5.31
C VAL A 51 -14.67 -2.86 -5.12
N PHE A 52 -14.12 -3.07 -3.93
CA PHE A 52 -12.74 -2.75 -3.64
C PHE A 52 -11.88 -4.02 -3.76
N LEU A 53 -10.83 -3.94 -4.58
CA LEU A 53 -9.87 -5.03 -4.78
C LEU A 53 -8.53 -4.64 -4.15
N ARG A 54 -7.99 -5.52 -3.32
CA ARG A 54 -6.64 -5.37 -2.78
C ARG A 54 -5.86 -6.67 -2.82
N GLY A 55 -4.53 -6.55 -2.86
CA GLY A 55 -3.65 -7.69 -2.66
C GLY A 55 -3.95 -8.35 -1.32
N ARG A 56 -3.85 -9.68 -1.27
CA ARG A 56 -3.82 -10.37 0.02
C ARG A 56 -2.55 -9.93 0.72
N ASP A 57 -2.67 -9.53 1.99
CA ASP A 57 -1.54 -9.10 2.81
C ASP A 57 -0.65 -10.34 3.09
N SER A 58 0.22 -10.71 2.14
CA SER A 58 1.29 -11.68 2.35
C SER A 58 2.43 -10.97 3.07
N ALA A 59 2.18 -10.69 4.35
CA ALA A 59 3.11 -10.11 5.28
C ALA A 59 3.52 -8.65 4.95
N LYS A 60 2.86 -7.70 5.60
CA LYS A 60 3.60 -6.75 6.45
C LYS A 60 4.87 -7.46 6.97
N MET A 61 6.05 -6.93 6.66
CA MET A 61 7.31 -7.47 7.16
C MET A 61 7.13 -7.93 8.60
N SER A 62 7.61 -9.15 8.92
CA SER A 62 7.63 -9.56 10.31
C SER A 62 8.38 -8.47 11.09
N TRP A 63 8.02 -8.28 12.36
CA TRP A 63 8.66 -7.24 13.17
C TRP A 63 10.20 -7.35 13.16
N GLU A 64 10.73 -8.57 13.01
CA GLU A 64 12.16 -8.83 12.82
C GLU A 64 12.73 -8.29 11.50
N ASP A 65 12.00 -8.41 10.39
CA ASP A 65 12.44 -7.92 9.08
C ASP A 65 12.41 -6.39 9.03
N THR A 66 11.37 -5.78 9.62
CA THR A 66 11.30 -4.32 9.80
C THR A 66 12.41 -3.81 10.71
N TYR A 67 12.70 -4.50 11.81
CA TYR A 67 13.80 -4.15 12.72
C TYR A 67 15.17 -4.23 12.04
N LYS A 68 15.42 -5.28 11.23
CA LYS A 68 16.66 -5.41 10.47
C LYS A 68 16.80 -4.34 9.39
N ALA A 69 15.70 -3.97 8.72
CA ALA A 69 15.71 -2.89 7.74
C ALA A 69 16.02 -1.54 8.40
N MET A 70 15.34 -1.21 9.52
CA MET A 70 15.62 0.00 10.29
C MET A 70 17.06 0.02 10.85
N ALA A 71 17.59 -1.11 11.31
CA ALA A 71 18.97 -1.17 11.80
C ALA A 71 20.03 -1.06 10.67
N ALA A 72 19.65 -1.37 9.42
CA ALA A 72 20.52 -1.23 8.26
C ALA A 72 20.47 0.18 7.65
N GLU A 73 19.38 0.92 7.84
CA GLU A 73 19.34 2.34 7.54
C GLU A 73 20.10 3.11 8.63
N ALA A 74 21.22 3.71 8.26
CA ALA A 74 21.96 4.63 9.12
C ALA A 74 21.25 5.99 9.12
N GLU A 75 20.06 6.03 9.72
CA GLU A 75 19.25 7.24 9.81
C GLU A 75 19.95 8.27 10.70
N ASP A 76 20.12 9.48 10.16
CA ASP A 76 20.66 10.62 10.90
C ASP A 76 19.53 11.34 11.62
N TRP A 77 19.45 11.14 12.93
CA TRP A 77 18.44 11.71 13.81
C TRP A 77 18.89 13.03 14.48
N SER A 78 20.00 13.62 14.03
CA SER A 78 20.57 14.84 14.63
C SER A 78 19.61 16.02 14.66
N ASP A 79 18.61 16.06 13.77
CA ASP A 79 17.58 17.10 13.71
C ASP A 79 16.58 17.04 14.89
N LEU A 80 16.44 15.89 15.55
CA LEU A 80 15.57 15.74 16.73
C LEU A 80 16.25 16.14 18.04
N GLU A 81 17.58 16.25 18.05
CA GLU A 81 18.37 16.57 19.25
C GLU A 81 18.24 18.07 19.64
N VAL A 82 17.88 18.92 18.67
CA VAL A 82 17.75 20.37 18.86
C VAL A 82 16.58 20.75 19.77
N ALA A 83 15.54 19.91 19.88
CA ALA A 83 14.33 20.23 20.64
C ALA A 83 14.44 19.98 22.17
N VAL A 84 15.49 19.31 22.65
CA VAL A 84 15.66 19.03 24.09
C VAL A 84 16.19 20.25 24.87
N SER A 85 16.79 21.23 24.18
CA SER A 85 17.42 22.38 24.86
C SER A 85 16.46 23.51 25.24
N ASP A 86 15.19 23.47 24.81
CA ASP A 86 14.26 24.62 24.93
C ASP A 86 13.11 24.44 25.93
N GLY A 87 13.14 23.41 26.80
CA GLY A 87 11.95 23.16 27.63
C GLY A 87 12.05 22.24 28.84
N ILE A 88 13.12 22.33 29.65
CA ILE A 88 13.06 21.90 31.05
C ILE A 88 13.70 22.98 31.92
N GLU A 89 12.87 23.89 32.44
CA GLU A 89 13.12 24.63 33.69
C GLU A 89 11.97 24.31 34.67
#